data_AF-A0A3Q2FUY0-F1
#
_entry.id   AF-A0A3Q2FUY0-F1
#
_cell.length_a   1.000
_cell.length_b   1.000
_cell.length_c   1.000
_cell.angle_alpha   90.00
_cell.angle_beta   90.00
_cell.angle_gamma   90.00
#
_symmetry.space_group_name_H-M   'P 1'
#
loop_
_entity.id
_entity.type
_entity.pdbx_description
1 polymer ?
#
loop_
_entity_poly.entity_id
_entity_poly.type
_entity_poly.pdbx_seq_one_letter_code
_entity_poly.pdbx_strand_id
1 'polypeptide(L)'
;MLQLRFCPAACVRPQKLILISGVTDITPDTTQDVQHYEKRFKDYLMHQVDLESVYEHVLPGSGSPELTTLHSEGGATVDYIFYSPKRTSTKNQMACKKISEKGLKLLGYLSLLSEDLLWSMNGLPNHIFPSDHLSLVARFQMELDN
;
A
#
# COMPACT_ATOMS: atom_id res chain seq x y z
N MET A 1 27.93 -6.28 -0.91
CA MET A 1 26.85 -5.98 0.05
C MET A 1 27.18 -4.63 0.69
N LEU A 2 26.33 -3.63 0.54
CA LEU A 2 26.51 -2.32 1.16
C LEU A 2 26.01 -2.41 2.61
N GLN A 3 26.89 -2.22 3.58
CA GLN A 3 26.49 -2.07 4.98
C GLN A 3 25.89 -0.67 5.15
N LEU A 4 24.63 -0.60 5.57
CA LEU A 4 24.02 0.67 5.99
C LEU A 4 24.67 1.06 7.31
N ARG A 5 25.41 2.18 7.32
CA ARG A 5 26.04 2.72 8.52
C ARG A 5 25.37 4.03 8.88
N PHE A 6 25.14 4.28 10.17
CA PHE A 6 24.71 5.58 10.62
C PHE A 6 25.76 6.63 10.26
N CYS A 7 25.32 7.78 9.74
CA CYS A 7 26.22 8.90 9.55
C CYS A 7 26.59 9.49 10.94
N PRO A 8 27.79 10.07 11.12
CA PRO A 8 28.20 10.62 12.42
C PRO A 8 27.21 11.63 13.00
N ALA A 9 26.54 12.40 12.14
CA ALA A 9 25.52 13.36 12.56
C ALA A 9 24.27 12.70 13.17
N ALA A 10 23.88 11.51 12.70
CA ALA A 10 22.75 10.75 13.25
C ALA A 10 23.02 10.17 14.64
N CYS A 11 24.30 10.06 15.03
CA CYS A 11 24.70 9.59 16.36
C CYS A 11 24.75 10.71 17.42
N VAL A 12 24.51 11.97 17.03
CA VAL A 12 24.55 13.12 17.94
C VAL A 12 23.13 13.50 18.36
N ARG A 13 22.87 13.51 19.67
CA ARG A 13 21.58 13.95 20.21
C ARG A 13 21.37 15.46 19.95
N PRO A 14 20.22 15.88 19.37
CA PRO A 14 19.88 17.30 19.28
C PRO A 14 19.68 17.94 20.65
N GLN A 15 20.25 19.12 20.88
CA GLN A 15 20.23 19.83 22.18
C GLN A 15 18.81 20.17 22.68
N LYS A 16 17.84 20.34 21.77
CA LYS A 16 16.45 20.70 22.10
C LYS A 16 15.50 19.51 22.17
N LEU A 17 16.00 18.27 22.06
CA LEU A 17 15.17 17.08 22.08
C LEU A 17 14.77 16.74 23.52
N ILE A 18 13.47 16.86 23.83
CA ILE A 18 12.88 16.49 25.13
C ILE A 18 13.26 15.04 25.46
N LEU A 19 13.70 14.80 26.70
CA LEU A 19 14.03 13.45 27.18
C LEU A 19 12.74 12.71 27.57
N ILE A 20 12.44 11.64 26.84
CA ILE A 20 11.35 10.70 27.10
C ILE A 20 12.02 9.33 27.17
N SER A 21 12.00 8.73 28.36
CA SER A 21 12.69 7.47 28.59
C SER A 21 12.10 6.36 27.73
N GLY A 22 12.97 5.58 27.07
CA GLY A 22 12.61 4.55 26.11
C GLY A 22 12.21 5.06 24.72
N VAL A 23 12.20 6.37 24.48
CA VAL A 23 11.79 6.96 23.20
C VAL A 23 12.87 7.86 22.61
N THR A 24 13.32 8.86 23.37
CA THR A 24 14.30 9.84 22.88
C THR A 24 15.67 9.71 23.52
N ASP A 25 15.86 8.77 24.44
CA ASP A 25 17.13 8.43 25.11
C ASP A 25 17.91 7.30 24.41
N ILE A 26 17.37 6.75 23.31
CA ILE A 26 18.01 5.69 22.55
C ILE A 26 19.26 6.25 21.85
N THR A 27 20.43 5.78 22.26
CA THR A 27 21.69 6.03 21.56
C THR A 27 21.95 4.88 20.59
N PRO A 28 22.26 5.15 19.31
CA PRO A 28 22.67 4.10 18.39
C PRO A 28 23.97 3.46 18.90
N ASP A 29 23.90 2.19 19.29
CA ASP A 29 25.05 1.44 19.79
C ASP A 29 25.97 1.08 18.61
N THR A 30 27.10 1.76 18.51
CA THR A 30 28.12 1.54 17.48
C THR A 30 29.04 0.35 17.77
N THR A 31 28.98 -0.23 18.98
CA THR A 31 29.77 -1.40 19.36
C THR A 31 29.03 -2.72 19.10
N GLN A 32 27.71 -2.67 19.03
CA GLN A 32 26.85 -3.81 18.69
C GLN A 32 26.66 -4.04 17.18
N ASP A 33 27.33 -3.29 16.31
CA ASP A 33 27.31 -3.52 14.86
C ASP A 33 27.98 -4.86 14.44
N VAL A 34 28.61 -5.54 15.41
CA VAL A 34 29.19 -6.89 15.28
C VAL A 34 28.44 -7.92 16.14
N GLN A 35 27.32 -7.55 16.78
CA GLN A 35 26.37 -8.57 17.24
C GLN A 35 25.93 -9.28 15.97
N HIS A 36 26.19 -10.58 15.92
CA HIS A 36 25.56 -11.52 15.02
C HIS A 36 24.07 -11.14 14.87
N TYR A 37 23.75 -10.32 13.86
CA TYR A 37 22.46 -10.34 13.24
C TYR A 37 22.44 -11.73 12.61
N GLU A 38 22.07 -12.71 13.43
CA GLU A 38 21.81 -14.06 12.98
C GLU A 38 21.01 -13.91 11.71
N LYS A 39 21.65 -14.38 10.64
CA LYS A 39 21.32 -14.21 9.25
C LYS A 39 19.95 -14.85 9.00
N ARG A 40 18.91 -14.15 9.41
CA ARG A 40 17.51 -14.48 9.19
C ARG A 40 16.77 -13.29 8.62
N PHE A 41 17.49 -12.38 7.97
CA PHE A 41 16.93 -11.73 6.79
C PHE A 41 16.67 -12.85 5.79
N LYS A 42 15.43 -13.32 5.79
CA LYS A 42 14.89 -14.09 4.69
C LYS A 42 14.88 -13.13 3.51
N ASP A 43 15.31 -13.58 2.33
CA ASP A 43 15.31 -12.79 1.09
C ASP A 43 13.88 -12.52 0.57
N TYR A 44 12.86 -12.67 1.42
CA TYR A 44 11.46 -12.50 1.12
C TYR A 44 10.75 -11.78 2.26
N LEU A 45 9.91 -10.82 1.90
CA LEU A 45 8.96 -10.18 2.81
C LEU A 45 7.64 -10.96 2.74
N MET A 46 7.03 -11.22 3.89
CA MET A 46 5.72 -11.88 3.98
C MET A 46 4.80 -11.11 4.91
N HIS A 47 3.53 -11.07 4.56
CA HIS A 47 2.46 -10.60 5.43
C HIS A 47 1.43 -11.72 5.65
N GLN A 48 0.59 -11.57 6.68
CA GLN A 48 -0.48 -12.53 7.00
C GLN A 48 -1.87 -12.07 6.57
N VAL A 49 -1.99 -10.84 6.04
CA VAL A 49 -3.25 -10.30 5.53
C VAL A 49 -3.54 -10.86 4.13
N ASP A 50 -4.76 -11.32 3.86
CA ASP A 50 -5.24 -11.61 2.51
C ASP A 50 -5.80 -10.30 1.95
N LEU A 51 -5.17 -9.76 0.92
CA LEU A 51 -5.52 -8.47 0.33
C LEU A 51 -5.72 -8.62 -1.17
N GLU A 52 -6.75 -7.98 -1.68
CA GLU A 52 -7.06 -7.88 -3.09
C GLU A 52 -7.29 -6.39 -3.41
N SER A 53 -6.79 -5.92 -4.56
CA SER A 53 -7.07 -4.57 -5.04
C SER A 53 -8.51 -4.51 -5.55
N VAL A 54 -9.22 -3.41 -5.28
CA VAL A 54 -10.53 -3.14 -5.91
C VAL A 54 -10.42 -2.97 -7.42
N TYR A 55 -9.31 -2.40 -7.86
CA TYR A 55 -9.05 -1.96 -9.23
C TYR A 55 -8.07 -2.93 -9.91
N GLU A 56 -8.32 -3.27 -11.17
CA GLU A 56 -7.50 -4.22 -11.95
C GLU A 56 -6.27 -3.56 -12.59
N HIS A 57 -6.17 -2.23 -12.53
CA HIS A 57 -5.11 -1.40 -13.09
C HIS A 57 -5.13 -1.32 -14.63
N VAL A 58 -6.18 -1.86 -15.25
CA VAL A 58 -6.43 -1.82 -16.68
C VAL A 58 -7.91 -1.58 -16.94
N LEU A 59 -8.23 -0.77 -17.95
CA LEU A 59 -9.59 -0.53 -18.38
C LEU A 59 -10.15 -1.75 -19.11
N PRO A 60 -11.36 -2.20 -18.75
CA PRO A 60 -11.98 -3.34 -19.41
C PRO A 60 -12.24 -3.04 -20.89
N GLY A 61 -11.89 -4.00 -21.76
CA GLY A 61 -12.07 -3.89 -23.20
C GLY A 61 -10.87 -3.30 -23.95
N SER A 62 -10.37 -2.13 -23.55
CA SER A 62 -9.20 -1.52 -24.24
C SER A 62 -7.86 -2.07 -23.76
N GLY A 63 -7.77 -2.54 -22.51
CA GLY A 63 -6.52 -2.96 -21.87
C GLY A 63 -5.56 -1.81 -21.56
N SER A 64 -5.99 -0.56 -21.79
CA SER A 64 -5.22 0.64 -21.44
C SER A 64 -5.08 0.75 -19.92
N PRO A 65 -3.97 1.29 -19.41
CA PRO A 65 -3.85 1.54 -17.98
C PRO A 65 -4.93 2.53 -17.53
N GLU A 66 -5.59 2.19 -16.43
CA GLU A 66 -6.37 3.20 -15.71
C GLU A 66 -5.42 4.05 -14.87
N LEU A 67 -5.76 5.32 -14.66
CA LEU A 67 -4.91 6.28 -13.95
C LEU A 67 -5.55 6.73 -12.64
N THR A 68 -4.71 6.96 -11.63
CA THR A 68 -5.13 7.61 -10.38
C THR A 68 -4.56 9.00 -10.24
N THR A 69 -3.50 9.33 -10.99
CA THR A 69 -2.91 10.67 -11.04
C THR A 69 -2.50 11.02 -12.47
N LEU A 70 -2.55 12.31 -12.80
CA LEU A 70 -2.01 12.85 -14.05
C LEU A 70 -1.34 14.19 -13.77
N HIS A 71 -0.05 14.27 -14.06
CA HIS A 71 0.74 15.50 -13.97
C HIS A 71 1.55 15.73 -15.25
N SER A 72 2.39 16.77 -15.25
CA SER A 72 3.14 17.20 -16.45
C SER A 72 4.10 16.15 -17.03
N GLU A 73 4.49 15.13 -16.27
CA GLU A 73 5.40 14.07 -16.73
C GLU A 73 4.66 12.81 -17.21
N GLY A 74 3.34 12.75 -17.04
CA GLY A 74 2.50 11.63 -17.47
C GLY A 74 1.50 11.17 -16.42
N GLY A 75 0.71 10.16 -16.80
CA GLY A 75 -0.27 9.52 -15.93
C GLY A 75 0.28 8.27 -15.25
N ALA A 76 -0.14 8.03 -14.00
CA ALA A 76 0.19 6.80 -13.29
C ALA A 76 -0.95 6.29 -12.39
N THR A 77 -0.88 5.01 -12.02
CA THR A 77 -1.64 4.44 -10.90
C THR A 77 -0.72 4.30 -9.71
N VAL A 78 -1.01 5.08 -8.66
CA VAL A 78 -0.24 5.13 -7.41
C VAL A 78 -1.14 5.01 -6.17
N ASP A 79 -2.45 5.11 -6.36
CA ASP A 79 -3.46 5.03 -5.29
C ASP A 79 -4.16 3.68 -5.34
N TYR A 80 -4.45 3.10 -4.16
CA TYR A 80 -5.04 1.77 -4.07
C TYR A 80 -6.06 1.69 -2.93
N ILE A 81 -7.14 0.93 -3.16
CA ILE A 81 -8.00 0.40 -2.10
C ILE A 81 -7.78 -1.12 -2.08
N PHE A 82 -7.05 -1.59 -1.08
CA PHE A 82 -6.92 -3.01 -0.79
C PHE A 82 -7.96 -3.45 0.24
N TYR A 83 -8.55 -4.63 0.04
CA TYR A 83 -9.53 -5.21 0.96
C TYR A 83 -9.31 -6.70 1.16
N SER A 84 -9.81 -7.25 2.26
CA SER A 84 -9.80 -8.69 2.50
C SER A 84 -11.08 -9.33 1.96
N PRO A 85 -11.02 -10.12 0.88
CA PRO A 85 -12.20 -10.65 0.22
C PRO A 85 -12.82 -11.82 0.97
N LYS A 86 -14.15 -11.97 0.86
CA LYS A 86 -14.83 -13.19 1.31
C LYS A 86 -14.49 -14.35 0.35
N ARG A 87 -13.64 -15.26 0.77
CA ARG A 87 -13.32 -16.49 0.01
C ARG A 87 -14.38 -17.55 0.29
N THR A 88 -15.01 -18.10 -0.74
CA THR A 88 -15.85 -19.30 -0.57
C THR A 88 -14.92 -20.51 -0.57
N SER A 89 -14.93 -21.31 0.51
CA SER A 89 -14.16 -22.56 0.57
C SER A 89 -14.66 -23.50 -0.52
N THR A 90 -13.93 -23.60 -1.63
CA THR A 90 -14.14 -24.66 -2.61
C THR A 90 -13.70 -25.98 -1.99
N LYS A 91 -14.49 -27.03 -2.16
CA LYS A 91 -14.43 -28.33 -1.43
C LYS A 91 -13.09 -29.11 -1.53
N ASN A 92 -12.05 -28.58 -2.17
CA ASN A 92 -10.79 -29.28 -2.41
C ASN A 92 -9.58 -28.75 -1.62
N GLN A 93 -9.74 -27.83 -0.67
CA GLN A 93 -8.67 -27.42 0.24
C GLN A 93 -8.90 -27.97 1.65
N MET A 94 -8.91 -29.30 1.78
CA MET A 94 -8.63 -29.92 3.06
C MET A 94 -7.14 -29.69 3.35
N ALA A 95 -6.85 -29.11 4.51
CA ALA A 95 -5.51 -28.96 5.09
C ALA A 95 -4.63 -27.80 4.59
N CYS A 96 -5.09 -26.55 4.63
CA CYS A 96 -4.29 -25.49 5.25
C CYS A 96 -5.12 -24.22 5.48
N LYS A 97 -5.17 -23.78 6.73
CA LYS A 97 -5.76 -22.52 7.21
C LYS A 97 -7.27 -22.37 7.02
N LYS A 98 -7.91 -22.22 8.18
CA LYS A 98 -9.21 -21.58 8.41
C LYS A 98 -9.14 -20.13 7.92
N ILE A 99 -9.06 -19.92 6.60
CA ILE A 99 -9.17 -18.58 6.01
C ILE A 99 -10.56 -18.11 6.38
N SER A 100 -10.59 -17.05 7.17
CA SER A 100 -11.77 -16.46 7.77
C SER A 100 -12.94 -16.45 6.78
N GLU A 101 -14.05 -17.11 7.11
CA GLU A 101 -15.34 -16.94 6.40
C GLU A 101 -15.82 -15.48 6.42
N LYS A 102 -15.18 -14.64 7.25
CA LYS A 102 -15.39 -13.21 7.39
C LYS A 102 -14.45 -12.46 6.46
N GLY A 103 -15.00 -11.96 5.37
CA GLY A 103 -14.33 -11.07 4.41
C GLY A 103 -15.37 -10.17 3.75
N LEU A 104 -14.90 -9.14 3.05
CA LEU A 104 -15.76 -8.21 2.33
C LEU A 104 -16.10 -8.76 0.94
N LYS A 105 -17.34 -8.58 0.53
CA LYS A 105 -17.75 -8.78 -0.86
C LYS A 105 -17.78 -7.42 -1.56
N LEU A 106 -16.98 -7.26 -2.61
CA LEU A 106 -17.03 -6.08 -3.46
C LEU A 106 -18.36 -6.06 -4.23
N LEU A 107 -19.17 -5.02 -4.02
CA LEU A 107 -20.45 -4.82 -4.70
C LEU A 107 -20.33 -3.94 -5.96
N GLY A 108 -19.24 -3.18 -6.07
CA GLY A 108 -18.97 -2.28 -7.18
C GLY A 108 -18.00 -1.17 -6.78
N TYR A 109 -17.51 -0.46 -7.78
CA TYR A 109 -16.57 0.65 -7.64
C TYR A 109 -16.81 1.68 -8.75
N LEU A 110 -16.31 2.91 -8.56
CA LEU A 110 -16.33 3.94 -9.59
C LEU A 110 -15.15 3.70 -10.54
N SER A 111 -15.43 3.46 -11.81
CA SER A 111 -14.42 3.26 -12.84
C SER A 111 -13.52 4.49 -13.00
N LEU A 112 -12.23 4.24 -13.20
CA LEU A 112 -11.23 5.26 -13.49
C LEU A 112 -11.19 5.62 -14.98
N LEU A 113 -10.36 6.60 -15.32
CA LEU A 113 -10.25 7.18 -16.66
C LEU A 113 -8.90 6.84 -17.30
N SER A 114 -8.85 6.82 -18.63
CA SER A 114 -7.61 6.72 -19.39
C SER A 114 -6.88 8.06 -19.46
N GLU A 115 -5.60 8.01 -19.79
CA GLU A 115 -4.78 9.19 -20.03
C GLU A 115 -5.35 10.09 -21.14
N ASP A 116 -5.73 9.50 -22.28
CA ASP A 116 -6.30 10.23 -23.41
C ASP A 116 -7.57 11.01 -23.02
N LEU A 117 -8.42 10.40 -22.20
CA LEU A 117 -9.65 11.03 -21.74
C LEU A 117 -9.36 12.18 -20.78
N LEU A 118 -8.41 12.01 -19.86
CA LEU A 118 -8.00 13.10 -18.97
C LEU A 118 -7.37 14.28 -19.74
N TRP A 119 -6.51 14.02 -20.73
CA TRP A 119 -5.95 15.09 -21.57
C TRP A 119 -7.02 15.79 -22.40
N SER A 120 -8.05 15.08 -22.85
CA SER A 120 -9.21 15.69 -23.53
C SER A 120 -9.99 16.67 -22.64
N MET A 121 -9.84 16.56 -21.31
CA MET A 121 -10.43 17.46 -20.30
C MET A 121 -9.43 18.48 -19.74
N ASN A 122 -8.36 18.79 -20.48
CA ASN A 122 -7.28 19.70 -20.06
C ASN A 122 -6.39 19.16 -18.92
N GLY A 123 -6.29 17.84 -18.76
CA GLY A 123 -5.44 17.21 -17.75
C GLY A 123 -5.95 17.41 -16.33
N LEU A 124 -5.09 17.18 -15.33
CA LEU A 124 -5.37 17.46 -13.92
C LEU A 124 -4.30 18.40 -13.33
N PRO A 125 -4.64 19.19 -12.29
CA PRO A 125 -6.01 19.52 -11.87
C PRO A 125 -6.71 20.41 -12.93
N ASN A 126 -8.04 20.44 -12.90
CA ASN A 126 -8.86 21.30 -13.76
C ASN A 126 -10.12 21.82 -13.03
N HIS A 127 -11.00 22.52 -13.74
CA HIS A 127 -12.21 23.14 -13.16
C HIS A 127 -13.26 22.12 -12.65
N ILE A 128 -13.21 20.88 -13.11
CA ILE A 128 -14.07 19.76 -12.68
C ILE A 128 -13.37 18.98 -11.55
N PHE A 129 -12.07 18.72 -11.72
CA PHE A 129 -11.26 17.94 -10.79
C PHE A 129 -10.21 18.84 -10.11
N PRO A 130 -10.43 19.26 -8.85
CA PRO A 130 -9.55 20.23 -8.18
C PRO A 130 -8.20 19.64 -7.71
N SER A 131 -7.99 18.34 -7.90
CA SER A 131 -6.80 17.58 -7.49
C SER A 131 -6.14 16.99 -8.73
N ASP A 132 -4.82 16.78 -8.66
CA ASP A 132 -4.06 15.98 -9.62
C ASP A 132 -4.30 14.46 -9.46
N HIS A 133 -4.93 14.05 -8.36
CA HIS A 133 -5.39 12.68 -8.11
C HIS A 133 -6.91 12.52 -8.29
N LEU A 134 -7.31 11.37 -8.86
CA LEU A 134 -8.70 10.92 -8.95
C LEU A 134 -9.12 10.18 -7.68
N SER A 135 -10.35 10.43 -7.23
CA SER A 135 -10.90 9.76 -6.05
C SER A 135 -11.26 8.30 -6.36
N LEU A 136 -10.71 7.38 -5.57
CA LEU A 136 -11.13 5.97 -5.57
C LEU A 136 -12.39 5.79 -4.73
N VAL A 137 -13.38 5.08 -5.26
CA VAL A 137 -14.66 4.83 -4.56
C VAL A 137 -15.06 3.39 -4.74
N ALA A 138 -15.28 2.68 -3.63
CA ALA A 138 -15.68 1.29 -3.61
C ALA A 138 -16.84 1.07 -2.65
N ARG A 139 -17.71 0.10 -2.97
CA ARG A 139 -18.82 -0.32 -2.11
C ARG A 139 -18.64 -1.78 -1.72
N PHE A 140 -18.63 -2.04 -0.43
CA PHE A 140 -18.48 -3.39 0.13
C PHE A 140 -19.73 -3.84 0.88
N GLN A 141 -19.96 -5.14 0.88
CA GLN A 141 -20.88 -5.82 1.79
C GLN A 141 -20.06 -6.63 2.80
N MET A 142 -20.47 -6.54 4.06
CA MET A 142 -19.94 -7.34 5.15
C MET A 142 -21.10 -8.13 5.77
N GLU A 143 -20.91 -9.42 5.98
CA GLU A 143 -21.83 -10.23 6.76
C GLU A 143 -21.47 -10.10 8.24
N LEU A 144 -22.47 -9.79 9.07
CA LEU A 144 -22.33 -9.76 10.51
C LEU A 144 -22.74 -11.12 11.06
N ASP A 145 -21.93 -11.68 11.96
CA ASP A 145 -22.37 -12.82 12.75
C ASP A 145 -23.44 -12.32 13.73
N ASN A 146 -24.62 -12.96 13.73
CA ASN A 146 -25.66 -12.75 14.74
C ASN A 146 -25.35 -13.56 16.01
#